data_AF-A0A317Y7D1-F1
#
_entry.id   AF-A0A317Y7D1-F1
#
_cell.length_a   1.000
_cell.length_b   1.000
_cell.length_c   1.000
_cell.angle_alpha   90.00
_cell.angle_beta   90.00
_cell.angle_gamma   90.00
#
_symmetry.space_group_name_H-M   'P 1'
#
loop_
_entity.id
_entity.type
_entity.pdbx_description
1 polymer ?
#
loop_
_entity_poly.entity_id
_entity_poly.type
_entity_poly.pdbx_seq_one_letter_code
_entity_poly.pdbx_strand_id
1 'polypeptide(L)'
;MAGGRGSSAARLALLLLVVVTAAGAVAGGKVVHVEEAHRRSMLANGLGSAPPMGWNSWNHFQCDGNGEVVIRETADALVSTGLAALGYRYVNIDDCWAEPQRDAKGVDYLKYDNCNNGDLKPLERYPEMSRALMKVGRPIYFSLCEWGDMHPATWGATYGNSWRTTNDIADTWDSMIATADQNEVWSEYARPGGWNDPDMLEVGNGGMTNSEYVVHFSLWAISKAPLIIGCDVRHMSRETYAILANKEVIAVNQDPLGVQGKKVRMEGSSEIWAAPLSEYRTAVLLLNRHAKDEATITAHWDDIGLPAGTPVEARDLWLHETLDATFTDKMSFDVAPHSCRMLVLKPRIQIQ
;
A
#
# COMPACT_ATOMS: atom_id res chain seq x y z
N MET A 1 42.45 81.03 -0.90
CA MET A 1 42.13 81.28 -2.32
C MET A 1 42.42 80.01 -3.10
N ALA A 2 41.52 79.68 -4.04
CA ALA A 2 41.51 78.68 -5.12
C ALA A 2 42.67 77.65 -5.22
N GLY A 3 42.46 76.35 -5.44
CA GLY A 3 41.39 75.66 -6.18
C GLY A 3 42.00 74.91 -7.39
N GLY A 4 41.70 73.62 -7.58
CA GLY A 4 42.06 72.91 -8.82
C GLY A 4 42.07 71.39 -8.74
N ARG A 5 40.99 70.75 -9.19
CA ARG A 5 40.73 69.30 -9.27
C ARG A 5 41.25 68.72 -10.59
N GLY A 6 41.41 67.39 -10.64
CA GLY A 6 40.85 66.61 -11.75
C GLY A 6 41.75 65.61 -12.49
N SER A 7 41.79 64.37 -11.98
CA SER A 7 41.36 63.13 -12.68
C SER A 7 41.86 62.81 -14.11
N SER A 8 42.60 61.70 -14.19
CA SER A 8 42.37 60.51 -15.06
C SER A 8 43.64 60.09 -15.80
N ALA A 9 44.17 58.92 -15.43
CA ALA A 9 45.10 58.19 -16.26
C ALA A 9 44.79 56.70 -16.13
N ALA A 10 44.25 56.13 -17.21
CA ALA A 10 44.25 54.70 -17.46
C ALA A 10 45.41 54.39 -18.42
N ARG A 11 46.16 53.31 -18.17
CA ARG A 11 46.54 52.27 -19.16
C ARG A 11 47.50 51.22 -18.57
N LEU A 12 47.04 49.97 -18.63
CA LEU A 12 47.73 48.72 -19.04
C LEU A 12 49.13 48.38 -18.50
N ALA A 13 49.24 47.23 -17.83
CA ALA A 13 50.27 46.20 -18.11
C ALA A 13 49.90 44.85 -17.48
N LEU A 14 50.15 43.79 -18.25
CA LEU A 14 49.93 42.36 -18.01
C LEU A 14 50.97 41.81 -17.00
N LEU A 15 50.58 40.94 -16.06
CA LEU A 15 51.52 40.12 -15.28
C LEU A 15 51.06 38.66 -15.21
N LEU A 16 51.93 37.76 -15.70
CA LEU A 16 51.86 36.32 -15.51
C LEU A 16 51.96 35.96 -14.02
N LEU A 17 51.14 35.03 -13.55
CA LEU A 17 51.35 34.36 -12.27
C LEU A 17 51.69 32.88 -12.48
N VAL A 18 52.92 32.52 -12.13
CA VAL A 18 53.39 31.14 -11.96
C VAL A 18 52.79 30.60 -10.66
N VAL A 19 51.99 29.53 -10.75
CA VAL A 19 51.51 28.81 -9.57
C VAL A 19 52.39 27.58 -9.36
N VAL A 20 53.12 27.59 -8.25
CA VAL A 20 53.91 26.45 -7.75
C VAL A 20 52.95 25.41 -7.17
N THR A 21 53.08 24.17 -7.64
CA THR A 21 52.33 23.01 -7.16
C THR A 21 52.84 22.55 -5.79
N ALA A 22 51.98 22.54 -4.78
CA ALA A 22 52.18 21.78 -3.55
C ALA A 22 51.38 20.47 -3.63
N ALA A 23 52.08 19.34 -3.70
CA ALA A 23 51.50 18.01 -3.67
C ALA A 23 51.10 17.66 -2.23
N GLY A 24 49.79 17.69 -1.96
CA GLY A 24 49.18 17.06 -0.78
C GLY A 24 48.36 15.87 -1.24
N ALA A 25 48.75 14.66 -0.83
CA ALA A 25 48.03 13.43 -1.14
C ALA A 25 46.69 13.40 -0.40
N VAL A 26 45.61 13.74 -1.10
CA VAL A 26 44.25 13.41 -0.67
C VAL A 26 44.00 11.97 -1.11
N ALA A 27 43.89 11.07 -0.13
CA ALA A 27 43.45 9.70 -0.36
C ALA A 27 42.10 9.75 -1.08
N GLY A 28 42.08 9.26 -2.33
CA GLY A 28 40.87 9.15 -3.12
C GLY A 28 39.92 8.16 -2.48
N GLY A 29 39.00 8.66 -1.65
CA GLY A 29 37.78 7.93 -1.34
C GLY A 29 37.05 7.69 -2.66
N LYS A 30 37.06 6.46 -3.14
CA LYS A 30 36.16 6.05 -4.22
C LYS A 30 34.76 6.30 -3.71
N VAL A 31 34.08 7.30 -4.28
CA VAL A 31 32.62 7.32 -4.28
C VAL A 31 32.22 6.06 -5.02
N VAL A 32 31.84 5.04 -4.26
CA VAL A 32 31.16 3.88 -4.82
C VAL A 32 29.76 4.39 -5.12
N HIS A 33 29.53 4.82 -6.36
CA HIS A 33 28.19 4.79 -6.90
C HIS A 33 27.78 3.33 -6.92
N VAL A 34 27.02 2.93 -5.90
CA VAL A 34 26.17 1.77 -6.02
C VAL A 34 25.13 2.19 -7.04
N GLU A 35 25.37 1.84 -8.30
CA GLU A 35 24.29 1.74 -9.27
C GLU A 35 23.36 0.68 -8.68
N GLU A 36 22.33 1.15 -7.97
CA GLU A 36 21.20 0.30 -7.63
C GLU A 36 20.70 -0.20 -8.97
N ALA A 37 20.91 -1.48 -9.24
CA ALA A 37 20.38 -2.12 -10.41
C ALA A 37 18.86 -2.03 -10.27
N HIS A 38 18.27 -0.93 -10.74
CA HIS A 38 16.89 -0.83 -11.14
C HIS A 38 16.73 -1.91 -12.21
N ARG A 39 16.51 -3.16 -11.76
CA ARG A 39 16.01 -4.22 -12.63
C ARG A 39 14.71 -3.66 -13.16
N ARG A 40 14.76 -3.16 -14.40
CA ARG A 40 13.59 -2.64 -15.09
C ARG A 40 12.53 -3.72 -15.01
N SER A 41 11.40 -3.43 -14.36
CA SER A 41 10.22 -4.28 -14.43
C SER A 41 9.93 -4.52 -15.91
N MET A 42 9.75 -5.78 -16.32
CA MET A 42 9.38 -6.05 -17.71
C MET A 42 7.98 -5.53 -18.02
N LEU A 43 7.10 -5.52 -17.01
CA LEU A 43 5.76 -5.00 -17.18
C LEU A 43 5.75 -3.48 -17.25
N ALA A 44 6.48 -2.76 -16.37
CA ALA A 44 6.66 -1.29 -16.34
C ALA A 44 5.58 -0.47 -17.11
N ASN A 45 4.30 -0.79 -16.86
CA ASN A 45 3.18 -0.43 -17.72
C ASN A 45 2.52 0.90 -17.32
N GLY A 46 3.13 1.60 -16.35
CA GLY A 46 2.62 2.86 -15.79
C GLY A 46 1.41 2.68 -14.86
N LEU A 47 1.01 1.45 -14.54
CA LEU A 47 -0.09 1.16 -13.62
C LEU A 47 0.42 0.79 -12.21
N GLY A 48 -0.50 0.81 -11.23
CA GLY A 48 -0.20 0.37 -9.87
C GLY A 48 0.70 1.33 -9.08
N SER A 49 0.73 2.63 -9.41
CA SER A 49 1.48 3.63 -8.60
C SER A 49 1.02 3.68 -7.14
N ALA A 50 -0.22 3.27 -6.87
CA ALA A 50 -0.78 2.91 -5.57
C ALA A 50 -1.48 1.55 -5.69
N PRO A 51 -1.79 0.85 -4.58
CA PRO A 51 -2.52 -0.41 -4.63
C PRO A 51 -3.87 -0.25 -5.36
N PRO A 52 -4.31 -1.25 -6.16
CA PRO A 52 -5.56 -1.14 -6.89
C PRO A 52 -6.75 -1.18 -5.93
N MET A 53 -7.79 -0.42 -6.28
CA MET A 53 -9.06 -0.40 -5.56
C MET A 53 -10.18 -0.79 -6.50
N GLY A 54 -11.08 -1.66 -6.04
CA GLY A 54 -12.17 -2.17 -6.86
C GLY A 54 -13.09 -3.12 -6.13
N TRP A 55 -13.73 -3.98 -6.89
CA TRP A 55 -14.63 -5.01 -6.43
C TRP A 55 -14.38 -6.29 -7.24
N ASN A 56 -14.62 -7.45 -6.62
CA ASN A 56 -14.56 -8.74 -7.28
C ASN A 56 -15.79 -9.59 -6.91
N SER A 57 -16.31 -10.34 -7.89
CA SER A 57 -17.52 -11.14 -7.73
C SER A 57 -17.39 -12.37 -6.82
N TRP A 58 -16.19 -12.89 -6.60
CA TRP A 58 -15.99 -14.26 -6.10
C TRP A 58 -16.50 -14.50 -4.69
N ASN A 59 -16.06 -13.72 -3.70
CA ASN A 59 -16.32 -14.00 -2.28
C ASN A 59 -17.81 -14.11 -1.96
N HIS A 60 -18.65 -13.28 -2.59
CA HIS A 60 -20.09 -13.27 -2.35
C HIS A 60 -20.89 -14.14 -3.34
N PHE A 61 -20.55 -14.10 -4.62
CA PHE A 61 -21.42 -14.63 -5.68
C PHE A 61 -20.96 -15.96 -6.27
N GLN A 62 -19.65 -16.25 -6.23
CA GLN A 62 -19.05 -17.44 -6.86
C GLN A 62 -19.55 -17.64 -8.31
N CYS A 63 -19.65 -18.88 -8.79
CA CYS A 63 -20.07 -19.18 -10.16
C CYS A 63 -21.58 -19.03 -10.39
N ASP A 64 -22.41 -19.25 -9.36
CA ASP A 64 -23.87 -19.25 -9.52
C ASP A 64 -24.47 -17.84 -9.51
N GLY A 65 -23.72 -16.83 -9.05
CA GLY A 65 -24.21 -15.48 -8.83
C GLY A 65 -23.52 -14.36 -9.62
N ASN A 66 -22.49 -14.65 -10.43
CA ASN A 66 -21.66 -13.60 -11.06
C ASN A 66 -22.06 -13.21 -12.51
N GLY A 67 -23.32 -13.43 -12.88
CA GLY A 67 -23.83 -13.14 -14.23
C GLY A 67 -23.88 -11.65 -14.58
N GLU A 68 -24.04 -11.34 -15.87
CA GLU A 68 -23.96 -9.98 -16.44
C GLU A 68 -24.83 -8.94 -15.71
N VAL A 69 -26.07 -9.32 -15.33
CA VAL A 69 -26.98 -8.41 -14.61
C VAL A 69 -26.37 -7.98 -13.28
N VAL A 70 -25.83 -8.92 -12.51
CA VAL A 70 -25.18 -8.63 -11.22
C VAL A 70 -23.96 -7.74 -11.42
N ILE A 71 -23.13 -8.02 -12.43
CA ILE A 71 -21.95 -7.20 -12.74
C ILE A 71 -22.34 -5.76 -13.07
N ARG A 72 -23.38 -5.55 -13.89
CA ARG A 72 -23.86 -4.22 -14.27
C ARG A 72 -24.46 -3.47 -13.07
N GLU A 73 -25.33 -4.11 -12.31
CA GLU A 73 -25.93 -3.50 -11.12
C GLU A 73 -24.89 -3.18 -10.04
N THR A 74 -23.87 -4.02 -9.88
CA THR A 74 -22.73 -3.76 -9.00
C THR A 74 -21.93 -2.55 -9.47
N ALA A 75 -21.66 -2.41 -10.76
CA ALA A 75 -21.00 -1.22 -11.31
C ALA A 75 -21.83 0.05 -11.04
N ASP A 76 -23.15 -0.02 -11.25
CA ASP A 76 -24.07 1.09 -10.95
C ASP A 76 -24.12 1.39 -9.44
N ALA A 77 -24.05 0.37 -8.58
CA ALA A 77 -23.99 0.52 -7.13
C ALA A 77 -22.69 1.20 -6.68
N LEU A 78 -21.52 0.82 -7.23
CA LEU A 78 -20.25 1.49 -6.92
C LEU A 78 -20.31 2.99 -7.24
N VAL A 79 -20.97 3.37 -8.33
CA VAL A 79 -21.17 4.78 -8.70
C VAL A 79 -22.17 5.46 -7.78
N SER A 80 -23.37 4.90 -7.62
CA SER A 80 -24.48 5.52 -6.88
C SER A 80 -24.23 5.63 -5.38
N THR A 81 -23.47 4.70 -4.79
CA THR A 81 -23.02 4.76 -3.39
C THR A 81 -21.85 5.74 -3.18
N GLY A 82 -21.18 6.16 -4.26
CA GLY A 82 -20.01 7.03 -4.21
C GLY A 82 -18.67 6.31 -3.99
N LEU A 83 -18.66 4.98 -3.84
CA LEU A 83 -17.43 4.19 -3.70
C LEU A 83 -16.49 4.37 -4.91
N ALA A 84 -17.02 4.47 -6.12
CA ALA A 84 -16.22 4.74 -7.33
C ALA A 84 -15.44 6.07 -7.23
N ALA A 85 -16.05 7.10 -6.61
CA ALA A 85 -15.41 8.39 -6.40
C ALA A 85 -14.31 8.34 -5.32
N LEU A 86 -14.34 7.35 -4.43
CA LEU A 86 -13.31 7.09 -3.43
C LEU A 86 -12.11 6.33 -3.97
N GLY A 87 -12.24 5.68 -5.14
CA GLY A 87 -11.15 4.97 -5.80
C GLY A 87 -11.50 3.56 -6.28
N TYR A 88 -12.60 2.97 -5.81
CA TYR A 88 -13.03 1.62 -6.20
C TYR A 88 -13.50 1.57 -7.66
N ARG A 89 -12.56 1.40 -8.60
CA ARG A 89 -12.77 1.60 -10.04
C ARG A 89 -12.74 0.33 -10.86
N TYR A 90 -12.07 -0.71 -10.38
CA TYR A 90 -12.04 -2.00 -11.07
C TYR A 90 -13.27 -2.82 -10.70
N VAL A 91 -14.02 -3.28 -11.70
CA VAL A 91 -15.12 -4.26 -11.54
C VAL A 91 -14.61 -5.57 -12.11
N ASN A 92 -14.06 -6.41 -11.23
CA ASN A 92 -13.38 -7.64 -11.62
C ASN A 92 -14.37 -8.80 -11.65
N ILE A 93 -14.54 -9.39 -12.82
CA ILE A 93 -15.29 -10.64 -12.99
C ILE A 93 -14.31 -11.78 -12.68
N ASP A 94 -14.67 -12.63 -11.73
CA ASP A 94 -13.87 -13.81 -11.38
C ASP A 94 -14.28 -15.02 -12.22
N ASP A 95 -13.92 -16.25 -11.83
CA ASP A 95 -14.13 -17.50 -12.59
C ASP A 95 -15.58 -17.71 -13.12
N CYS A 96 -15.78 -18.71 -13.99
CA CYS A 96 -17.09 -19.10 -14.55
C CYS A 96 -17.74 -18.09 -15.52
N TRP A 97 -16.98 -17.13 -16.05
CA TRP A 97 -17.46 -16.11 -16.99
C TRP A 97 -17.24 -16.43 -18.48
N ALA A 98 -16.42 -17.45 -18.78
CA ALA A 98 -15.78 -17.57 -20.08
C ALA A 98 -16.79 -17.81 -21.22
N GLU A 99 -16.91 -16.84 -22.12
CA GLU A 99 -17.65 -16.98 -23.38
C GLU A 99 -16.77 -17.52 -24.53
N PRO A 100 -17.33 -18.09 -25.61
CA PRO A 100 -16.53 -18.53 -26.77
C PRO A 100 -15.93 -17.36 -27.56
N GLN A 101 -16.49 -16.16 -27.47
CA GLN A 101 -16.00 -14.96 -28.13
C GLN A 101 -15.61 -13.88 -27.12
N ARG A 102 -14.65 -13.04 -27.51
CA ARG A 102 -14.27 -11.82 -26.79
C ARG A 102 -14.59 -10.63 -27.67
N ASP A 103 -15.06 -9.54 -27.07
CA ASP A 103 -15.22 -8.31 -27.81
C ASP A 103 -13.86 -7.64 -28.10
N ALA A 104 -13.87 -6.68 -29.03
CA ALA A 104 -12.65 -5.96 -29.40
C ALA A 104 -12.25 -4.87 -28.39
N LYS A 105 -13.06 -4.59 -27.37
CA LYS A 105 -12.78 -3.54 -26.36
C LYS A 105 -11.74 -4.02 -25.34
N GLY A 106 -11.77 -5.33 -25.04
CA GLY A 106 -10.82 -5.95 -24.11
C GLY A 106 -11.08 -5.59 -22.65
N VAL A 107 -10.09 -5.87 -21.78
CA VAL A 107 -10.15 -5.74 -20.32
C VAL A 107 -9.04 -4.85 -19.75
N ASP A 108 -9.30 -4.07 -18.71
CA ASP A 108 -8.30 -3.16 -18.11
C ASP A 108 -7.52 -3.79 -16.95
N TYR A 109 -7.98 -4.94 -16.45
CA TYR A 109 -7.41 -5.68 -15.34
C TYR A 109 -7.47 -7.18 -15.65
N LEU A 110 -6.41 -7.93 -15.31
CA LEU A 110 -6.38 -9.39 -15.36
C LEU A 110 -5.90 -9.93 -14.01
N LYS A 111 -6.79 -10.63 -13.28
CA LYS A 111 -6.40 -11.63 -12.27
C LYS A 111 -6.05 -12.91 -13.02
N TYR A 112 -4.88 -13.50 -12.74
CA TYR A 112 -4.41 -14.69 -13.44
C TYR A 112 -4.02 -15.78 -12.45
N ASP A 113 -4.81 -16.86 -12.47
CA ASP A 113 -4.77 -17.94 -11.49
C ASP A 113 -3.63 -18.97 -11.77
N ASN A 114 -3.47 -19.90 -10.83
CA ASN A 114 -2.45 -20.94 -10.82
C ASN A 114 -3.00 -22.37 -10.87
N CYS A 115 -4.33 -22.55 -10.90
CA CYS A 115 -4.97 -23.85 -11.14
C CYS A 115 -4.58 -24.49 -12.48
N ASN A 116 -4.66 -25.83 -12.56
CA ASN A 116 -4.45 -26.62 -13.79
C ASN A 116 -3.15 -26.29 -14.56
N ASN A 117 -2.07 -26.00 -13.82
CA ASN A 117 -0.82 -25.48 -14.37
C ASN A 117 0.09 -26.50 -15.10
N GLY A 118 -0.34 -27.77 -15.20
CA GLY A 118 0.43 -28.82 -15.85
C GLY A 118 1.79 -29.09 -15.21
N ASP A 119 1.90 -28.88 -13.90
CA ASP A 119 3.12 -28.98 -13.08
C ASP A 119 4.24 -27.99 -13.45
N LEU A 120 3.92 -26.96 -14.26
CA LEU A 120 4.86 -25.89 -14.61
C LEU A 120 4.93 -24.84 -13.51
N LYS A 121 6.16 -24.42 -13.18
CA LYS A 121 6.44 -23.44 -12.13
C LYS A 121 5.89 -22.05 -12.48
N PRO A 122 5.50 -21.22 -11.49
CA PRO A 122 5.07 -19.84 -11.73
C PRO A 122 6.05 -19.02 -12.59
N LEU A 123 7.36 -19.15 -12.30
CA LEU A 123 8.43 -18.46 -13.04
C LEU A 123 8.58 -18.87 -14.52
N GLU A 124 7.89 -19.92 -14.96
CA GLU A 124 7.85 -20.31 -16.37
C GLU A 124 6.59 -19.74 -17.07
N ARG A 125 5.46 -19.68 -16.36
CA ARG A 125 4.16 -19.33 -16.96
C ARG A 125 3.81 -17.84 -16.87
N TYR A 126 3.98 -17.22 -15.71
CA TYR A 126 3.63 -15.80 -15.53
C TYR A 126 4.42 -14.85 -16.44
N PRO A 127 5.72 -15.08 -16.71
CA PRO A 127 6.46 -14.27 -17.68
C PRO A 127 5.88 -14.33 -19.09
N GLU A 128 5.29 -15.46 -19.50
CA GLU A 128 4.66 -15.57 -20.83
C GLU A 128 3.40 -14.72 -20.93
N MET A 129 2.54 -14.75 -19.92
CA MET A 129 1.36 -13.88 -19.90
C MET A 129 1.75 -12.40 -19.82
N SER A 130 2.75 -12.05 -19.00
CA SER A 130 3.31 -10.69 -18.95
C SER A 130 3.77 -10.20 -20.33
N ARG A 131 4.53 -11.03 -21.07
CA ARG A 131 4.93 -10.74 -22.46
C ARG A 131 3.75 -10.61 -23.40
N ALA A 132 2.71 -11.43 -23.25
CA ALA A 132 1.51 -11.37 -24.08
C ALA A 132 0.74 -10.07 -23.86
N LEU A 133 0.54 -9.66 -22.60
CA LEU A 133 -0.12 -8.40 -22.24
C LEU A 133 0.62 -7.18 -22.83
N MET A 134 1.95 -7.18 -22.75
CA MET A 134 2.77 -6.11 -23.34
C MET A 134 2.64 -6.01 -24.87
N LYS A 135 2.34 -7.12 -25.57
CA LYS A 135 2.12 -7.13 -27.03
C LYS A 135 0.75 -6.59 -27.45
N VAL A 136 -0.22 -6.50 -26.53
CA VAL A 136 -1.57 -5.98 -26.82
C VAL A 136 -1.51 -4.48 -27.19
N GLY A 137 -0.48 -3.76 -26.71
CA GLY A 137 -0.29 -2.34 -27.04
C GLY A 137 -1.16 -1.38 -26.22
N ARG A 138 -1.80 -1.87 -25.15
CA ARG A 138 -2.49 -1.05 -24.14
C ARG A 138 -2.16 -1.54 -22.73
N PRO A 139 -2.05 -0.64 -21.73
CA PRO A 139 -1.83 -1.05 -20.33
C PRO A 139 -3.00 -1.89 -19.80
N ILE A 140 -2.69 -3.01 -19.17
CA ILE A 140 -3.63 -3.88 -18.44
C ILE A 140 -3.00 -4.13 -17.08
N TYR A 141 -3.73 -3.88 -15.99
CA TYR A 141 -3.24 -4.18 -14.66
C TYR A 141 -3.15 -5.71 -14.51
N PHE A 142 -1.99 -6.22 -14.12
CA PHE A 142 -1.76 -7.66 -14.05
C PHE A 142 -1.58 -8.12 -12.60
N SER A 143 -2.59 -8.79 -12.06
CA SER A 143 -2.58 -9.39 -10.72
C SER A 143 -2.30 -10.88 -10.82
N LEU A 144 -1.22 -11.32 -10.20
CA LEU A 144 -0.83 -12.72 -10.15
C LEU A 144 -1.51 -13.41 -8.97
N CYS A 145 -2.02 -14.61 -9.19
CA CYS A 145 -2.75 -15.38 -8.20
C CYS A 145 -2.15 -16.80 -8.11
N GLU A 146 -0.92 -16.87 -7.61
CA GLU A 146 -0.13 -18.08 -7.37
C GLU A 146 -0.01 -18.46 -5.89
N TRP A 147 -0.76 -17.77 -5.04
CA TRP A 147 -0.94 -18.10 -3.63
C TRP A 147 0.35 -18.10 -2.81
N GLY A 148 1.34 -17.30 -3.19
CA GLY A 148 2.65 -17.27 -2.55
C GLY A 148 3.63 -18.34 -3.05
N ASP A 149 3.27 -19.15 -4.04
CA ASP A 149 4.13 -20.21 -4.58
C ASP A 149 5.44 -19.64 -5.13
N MET A 150 6.55 -20.21 -4.67
CA MET A 150 7.91 -19.73 -4.94
C MET A 150 8.15 -18.26 -4.55
N HIS A 151 7.45 -17.75 -3.53
CA HIS A 151 7.69 -16.43 -2.92
C HIS A 151 7.62 -15.25 -3.92
N PRO A 152 6.45 -14.96 -4.50
CA PRO A 152 6.27 -13.94 -5.54
C PRO A 152 6.69 -12.54 -5.13
N ALA A 153 6.75 -12.21 -3.84
CA ALA A 153 7.37 -10.96 -3.38
C ALA A 153 8.79 -10.73 -3.95
N THR A 154 9.57 -11.79 -4.16
CA THR A 154 10.95 -11.71 -4.64
C THR A 154 11.08 -11.53 -6.16
N TRP A 155 10.02 -11.76 -6.94
CA TRP A 155 10.08 -11.77 -8.41
C TRP A 155 8.88 -11.14 -9.13
N GLY A 156 7.70 -11.12 -8.51
CA GLY A 156 6.41 -10.69 -9.04
C GLY A 156 6.43 -9.27 -9.63
N ALA A 157 7.11 -8.33 -8.97
CA ALA A 157 7.28 -6.94 -9.46
C ALA A 157 7.94 -6.84 -10.84
N THR A 158 8.65 -7.88 -11.26
CA THR A 158 9.24 -7.94 -12.61
C THR A 158 8.17 -8.20 -13.67
N TYR A 159 7.13 -8.96 -13.35
CA TYR A 159 6.18 -9.51 -14.32
C TYR A 159 4.76 -8.99 -14.15
N GLY A 160 4.39 -8.50 -12.98
CA GLY A 160 3.03 -8.09 -12.57
C GLY A 160 2.98 -6.79 -11.79
N ASN A 161 1.75 -6.32 -11.53
CA ASN A 161 1.46 -5.14 -10.70
C ASN A 161 1.09 -5.50 -9.25
N SER A 162 0.59 -6.71 -9.02
CA SER A 162 0.44 -7.30 -7.68
C SER A 162 0.54 -8.82 -7.75
N TRP A 163 0.74 -9.47 -6.62
CA TRP A 163 0.84 -10.92 -6.52
C TRP A 163 0.30 -11.42 -5.18
N ARG A 164 -0.48 -12.50 -5.23
CA ARG A 164 -1.03 -13.14 -4.03
C ARG A 164 0.10 -13.69 -3.17
N THR A 165 0.11 -13.36 -1.89
CA THR A 165 1.13 -13.86 -0.94
C THR A 165 0.69 -15.10 -0.17
N THR A 166 -0.60 -15.45 -0.26
CA THR A 166 -1.24 -16.49 0.55
C THR A 166 -2.28 -17.25 -0.27
N ASN A 167 -2.71 -18.41 0.24
CA ASN A 167 -3.96 -19.03 -0.15
C ASN A 167 -5.17 -18.11 0.12
N ASP A 168 -6.34 -18.55 -0.33
CA ASP A 168 -7.56 -17.76 -0.26
C ASP A 168 -7.95 -17.42 1.18
N ILE A 169 -8.37 -16.18 1.37
CA ILE A 169 -9.01 -15.75 2.60
C ILE A 169 -10.40 -16.39 2.72
N ALA A 170 -10.85 -16.57 3.96
CA ALA A 170 -12.23 -16.89 4.28
C ALA A 170 -12.78 -15.84 5.24
N ASP A 171 -14.09 -15.60 5.20
CA ASP A 171 -14.80 -14.66 6.07
C ASP A 171 -14.88 -15.11 7.54
N THR A 172 -13.71 -15.18 8.18
CA THR A 172 -13.52 -15.56 9.58
C THR A 172 -12.32 -14.80 10.14
N TRP A 173 -12.37 -14.48 11.43
CA TRP A 173 -11.28 -13.79 12.13
C TRP A 173 -9.92 -14.49 11.97
N ASP A 174 -9.90 -15.81 12.20
CA ASP A 174 -8.65 -16.59 12.17
C ASP A 174 -8.02 -16.62 10.78
N SER A 175 -8.82 -16.77 9.72
CA SER A 175 -8.31 -16.71 8.35
C SER A 175 -7.78 -15.32 7.99
N MET A 176 -8.51 -14.25 8.33
CA MET A 176 -8.09 -12.87 8.08
C MET A 176 -6.77 -12.55 8.78
N ILE A 177 -6.64 -12.90 10.05
CA ILE A 177 -5.42 -12.67 10.83
C ILE A 177 -4.25 -13.52 10.33
N ALA A 178 -4.46 -14.81 10.05
CA ALA A 178 -3.41 -15.68 9.53
C ALA A 178 -2.91 -15.20 8.15
N THR A 179 -3.79 -14.61 7.35
CA THR A 179 -3.47 -14.04 6.04
C THR A 179 -2.64 -12.76 6.19
N ALA A 180 -3.02 -11.88 7.11
CA ALA A 180 -2.22 -10.69 7.45
C ALA A 180 -0.82 -11.05 7.97
N ASP A 181 -0.73 -12.04 8.87
CA ASP A 181 0.54 -12.54 9.44
C ASP A 181 1.47 -13.13 8.35
N GLN A 182 0.93 -13.85 7.37
CA GLN A 182 1.74 -14.40 6.27
C GLN A 182 2.17 -13.34 5.25
N ASN A 183 1.39 -12.27 5.08
CA ASN A 183 1.70 -11.19 4.14
C ASN A 183 2.77 -10.22 4.69
N GLU A 184 2.78 -9.96 6.00
CA GLU A 184 3.61 -8.90 6.59
C GLU A 184 5.12 -9.12 6.43
N VAL A 185 5.53 -10.39 6.40
CA VAL A 185 6.93 -10.81 6.21
C VAL A 185 7.51 -10.34 4.87
N TRP A 186 6.66 -10.00 3.90
CA TRP A 186 7.05 -9.56 2.55
C TRP A 186 7.04 -8.03 2.39
N SER A 187 6.84 -7.28 3.47
CA SER A 187 6.67 -5.81 3.45
C SER A 187 7.79 -5.05 2.74
N GLU A 188 9.04 -5.54 2.77
CA GLU A 188 10.19 -4.89 2.11
C GLU A 188 10.15 -4.93 0.57
N TYR A 189 9.32 -5.80 -0.01
CA TYR A 189 9.26 -6.00 -1.46
C TYR A 189 8.20 -5.13 -2.15
N ALA A 190 7.14 -4.77 -1.43
CA ALA A 190 6.06 -3.93 -1.96
C ALA A 190 6.53 -2.50 -2.19
N ARG A 191 6.14 -1.92 -3.31
CA ARG A 191 6.51 -0.56 -3.74
C ARG A 191 5.59 -0.09 -4.87
N PRO A 192 5.56 1.22 -5.19
CA PRO A 192 4.86 1.71 -6.37
C PRO A 192 5.15 0.89 -7.63
N GLY A 193 4.08 0.35 -8.23
CA GLY A 193 4.11 -0.54 -9.39
C GLY A 193 4.03 -2.04 -9.08
N GLY A 194 4.18 -2.46 -7.81
CA GLY A 194 4.23 -3.87 -7.40
C GLY A 194 3.83 -4.08 -5.93
N TRP A 195 2.66 -4.68 -5.70
CA TRP A 195 2.07 -4.82 -4.36
C TRP A 195 1.89 -6.28 -3.93
N ASN A 196 2.18 -6.56 -2.66
CA ASN A 196 1.76 -7.82 -2.06
C ASN A 196 0.24 -7.83 -1.91
N ASP A 197 -0.39 -8.95 -2.29
CA ASP A 197 -1.83 -9.14 -2.28
C ASP A 197 -2.21 -10.21 -1.23
N PRO A 198 -2.64 -9.82 -0.03
CA PRO A 198 -3.21 -10.72 0.97
C PRO A 198 -4.65 -11.15 0.65
N ASP A 199 -5.11 -11.07 -0.60
CA ASP A 199 -6.45 -11.43 -1.06
C ASP A 199 -7.54 -10.36 -0.80
N MET A 200 -8.75 -10.64 -1.26
CA MET A 200 -9.89 -9.71 -1.27
C MET A 200 -10.43 -9.37 0.13
N LEU A 201 -11.15 -8.26 0.23
CA LEU A 201 -11.82 -7.82 1.46
C LEU A 201 -13.11 -8.62 1.71
N GLU A 202 -13.25 -9.17 2.91
CA GLU A 202 -14.46 -9.89 3.35
C GLU A 202 -15.49 -8.98 4.05
N VAL A 203 -15.18 -7.68 4.13
CA VAL A 203 -16.00 -6.67 4.81
C VAL A 203 -17.44 -6.72 4.30
N GLY A 204 -18.35 -7.11 5.19
CA GLY A 204 -19.80 -7.14 4.92
C GLY A 204 -20.36 -8.50 4.47
N ASN A 205 -19.57 -9.58 4.45
CA ASN A 205 -20.05 -10.92 4.07
C ASN A 205 -20.74 -11.71 5.21
N GLY A 206 -20.62 -11.24 6.46
CA GLY A 206 -21.43 -11.65 7.61
C GLY A 206 -20.78 -12.67 8.56
N GLY A 207 -19.60 -13.20 8.22
CA GLY A 207 -18.85 -14.17 9.02
C GLY A 207 -17.98 -13.55 10.13
N MET A 208 -17.79 -12.24 10.12
CA MET A 208 -17.10 -11.49 11.17
C MET A 208 -17.97 -10.39 11.78
N THR A 209 -17.64 -9.97 13.00
CA THR A 209 -18.26 -8.81 13.64
C THR A 209 -17.80 -7.51 12.98
N ASN A 210 -18.54 -6.41 13.21
CA ASN A 210 -18.16 -5.11 12.67
C ASN A 210 -16.76 -4.67 13.13
N SER A 211 -16.39 -4.93 14.39
CA SER A 211 -15.07 -4.60 14.92
C SER A 211 -13.96 -5.37 14.20
N GLU A 212 -14.18 -6.64 13.93
CA GLU A 212 -13.24 -7.49 13.19
C GLU A 212 -13.10 -7.02 11.74
N TYR A 213 -14.18 -6.56 11.09
CA TYR A 213 -14.09 -5.94 9.77
C TYR A 213 -13.35 -4.59 9.77
N VAL A 214 -13.46 -3.80 10.85
CA VAL A 214 -12.64 -2.60 11.04
C VAL A 214 -11.15 -2.96 11.13
N VAL A 215 -10.81 -4.03 11.86
CA VAL A 215 -9.44 -4.57 11.91
C VAL A 215 -8.97 -5.02 10.53
N HIS A 216 -9.77 -5.83 9.84
CA HIS A 216 -9.50 -6.34 8.49
C HIS A 216 -9.13 -5.19 7.54
N PHE A 217 -10.03 -4.21 7.40
CA PHE A 217 -9.81 -3.08 6.51
C PHE A 217 -8.59 -2.25 6.89
N SER A 218 -8.34 -2.07 8.19
CA SER A 218 -7.17 -1.33 8.69
C SER A 218 -5.85 -2.05 8.39
N LEU A 219 -5.80 -3.37 8.57
CA LEU A 219 -4.63 -4.19 8.27
C LEU A 219 -4.31 -4.19 6.78
N TRP A 220 -5.32 -4.35 5.91
CA TRP A 220 -5.13 -4.26 4.47
C TRP A 220 -4.67 -2.86 4.04
N ALA A 221 -5.26 -1.82 4.63
CA ALA A 221 -4.89 -0.45 4.32
C ALA A 221 -3.46 -0.11 4.71
N ILE A 222 -3.04 -0.41 5.96
CA ILE A 222 -1.67 -0.13 6.41
C ILE A 222 -0.65 -0.97 5.64
N SER A 223 -1.02 -2.18 5.22
CA SER A 223 -0.17 -3.10 4.46
C SER A 223 -0.03 -2.79 2.98
N LYS A 224 -0.68 -1.72 2.47
CA LYS A 224 -0.67 -1.38 1.02
C LYS A 224 -1.17 -2.55 0.16
N ALA A 225 -2.11 -3.33 0.71
CA ALA A 225 -2.80 -4.37 -0.02
C ALA A 225 -3.73 -3.75 -1.08
N PRO A 226 -4.02 -4.46 -2.19
CA PRO A 226 -5.22 -4.23 -2.98
C PRO A 226 -6.46 -4.09 -2.09
N LEU A 227 -7.27 -3.04 -2.29
CA LEU A 227 -8.56 -2.90 -1.62
C LEU A 227 -9.67 -3.30 -2.58
N ILE A 228 -9.82 -4.62 -2.76
CA ILE A 228 -10.82 -5.21 -3.64
C ILE A 228 -11.99 -5.71 -2.78
N ILE A 229 -13.14 -5.03 -2.88
CA ILE A 229 -14.36 -5.37 -2.14
C ILE A 229 -14.87 -6.74 -2.59
N GLY A 230 -15.17 -7.64 -1.64
CA GLY A 230 -15.71 -8.98 -1.89
C GLY A 230 -17.18 -9.17 -1.50
N CYS A 231 -17.89 -8.13 -1.03
CA CYS A 231 -19.31 -8.23 -0.64
C CYS A 231 -20.28 -7.71 -1.73
N ASP A 232 -21.58 -7.94 -1.54
CA ASP A 232 -22.61 -7.35 -2.40
C ASP A 232 -22.82 -5.86 -2.10
N VAL A 233 -22.15 -5.00 -2.89
CA VAL A 233 -22.24 -3.54 -2.76
C VAL A 233 -23.63 -2.97 -3.07
N ARG A 234 -24.54 -3.76 -3.66
CA ARG A 234 -25.93 -3.35 -3.92
C ARG A 234 -26.77 -3.33 -2.63
N HIS A 235 -26.33 -4.07 -1.60
CA HIS A 235 -27.08 -4.30 -0.36
C HIS A 235 -26.21 -4.17 0.91
N MET A 236 -25.35 -3.15 0.97
CA MET A 236 -24.51 -2.93 2.16
C MET A 236 -25.30 -2.41 3.35
N SER A 237 -24.93 -2.86 4.55
CA SER A 237 -25.32 -2.18 5.79
C SER A 237 -24.63 -0.82 5.89
N ARG A 238 -25.15 0.05 6.77
CA ARG A 238 -24.51 1.35 7.05
C ARG A 238 -23.11 1.18 7.62
N GLU A 239 -22.92 0.16 8.45
CA GLU A 239 -21.67 -0.18 9.08
C GLU A 239 -20.64 -0.64 8.03
N THR A 240 -21.05 -1.52 7.11
CA THR A 240 -20.21 -1.97 5.97
C THR A 240 -19.78 -0.79 5.12
N TYR A 241 -20.72 0.07 4.74
CA TYR A 241 -20.41 1.27 3.97
C TYR A 241 -19.47 2.20 4.74
N ALA A 242 -19.66 2.39 6.05
CA ALA A 242 -18.79 3.26 6.85
C ALA A 242 -17.34 2.77 6.88
N ILE A 243 -17.11 1.45 6.89
CA ILE A 243 -15.77 0.85 6.78
C ILE A 243 -15.18 1.13 5.41
N LEU A 244 -15.89 0.71 4.35
CA LEU A 244 -15.40 0.80 2.97
C LEU A 244 -15.28 2.25 2.46
N ALA A 245 -16.02 3.19 3.04
CA ALA A 245 -16.02 4.59 2.63
C ALA A 245 -15.09 5.49 3.46
N ASN A 246 -14.33 4.93 4.41
CA ASN A 246 -13.44 5.72 5.26
C ASN A 246 -12.25 6.28 4.46
N LYS A 247 -12.38 7.54 4.04
CA LYS A 247 -11.37 8.29 3.25
C LYS A 247 -10.01 8.37 3.93
N GLU A 248 -9.95 8.44 5.25
CA GLU A 248 -8.68 8.61 5.96
C GLU A 248 -7.88 7.30 6.01
N VAL A 249 -8.57 6.18 6.20
CA VAL A 249 -7.95 4.84 6.13
C VAL A 249 -7.54 4.52 4.68
N ILE A 250 -8.39 4.84 3.70
CA ILE A 250 -8.03 4.75 2.27
C ILE A 250 -6.80 5.60 1.94
N ALA A 251 -6.70 6.82 2.47
CA ALA A 251 -5.55 7.69 2.24
C ALA A 251 -4.24 7.10 2.80
N VAL A 252 -4.29 6.27 3.85
CA VAL A 252 -3.12 5.52 4.31
C VAL A 252 -2.73 4.46 3.28
N ASN A 253 -3.68 3.72 2.70
CA ASN A 253 -3.41 2.73 1.67
C ASN A 253 -2.85 3.37 0.38
N GLN A 254 -3.41 4.51 0.00
CA GLN A 254 -3.11 5.24 -1.23
C GLN A 254 -1.99 6.29 -1.07
N ASP A 255 -1.25 6.27 0.05
CA ASP A 255 -0.19 7.25 0.30
C ASP A 255 0.92 7.13 -0.75
N PRO A 256 1.38 8.25 -1.36
CA PRO A 256 2.32 8.22 -2.47
C PRO A 256 3.73 7.75 -2.10
N LEU A 257 4.08 7.70 -0.81
CA LEU A 257 5.34 7.09 -0.39
C LEU A 257 5.33 5.58 -0.68
N GLY A 258 4.15 4.94 -0.67
CA GLY A 258 3.98 3.57 -1.14
C GLY A 258 4.73 2.52 -0.34
N VAL A 259 5.00 2.77 0.95
CA VAL A 259 5.66 1.82 1.84
C VAL A 259 4.62 0.98 2.57
N GLN A 260 4.68 -0.34 2.39
CA GLN A 260 3.87 -1.28 3.15
C GLN A 260 4.24 -1.22 4.63
N GLY A 261 3.24 -1.04 5.48
CA GLY A 261 3.39 -1.18 6.92
C GLY A 261 3.61 -2.61 7.34
N LYS A 262 4.22 -2.79 8.51
CA LYS A 262 4.50 -4.11 9.08
C LYS A 262 4.29 -4.10 10.59
N LYS A 263 4.25 -5.29 11.17
CA LYS A 263 4.25 -5.46 12.62
C LYS A 263 5.63 -5.05 13.16
N VAL A 264 5.64 -4.09 14.10
CA VAL A 264 6.88 -3.60 14.72
C VAL A 264 7.07 -4.12 16.14
N ARG A 265 5.96 -4.50 16.81
CA ARG A 265 5.99 -5.10 18.14
C ARG A 265 4.78 -6.01 18.34
N MET A 266 4.98 -7.08 19.10
CA MET A 266 3.94 -8.01 19.54
C MET A 266 4.20 -8.43 20.97
N GLU A 267 3.21 -8.25 21.84
CA GLU A 267 3.24 -8.64 23.25
C GLU A 267 1.97 -9.41 23.59
N GLY A 268 2.09 -10.74 23.64
CA GLY A 268 0.94 -11.63 23.75
C GLY A 268 0.00 -11.44 22.56
N SER A 269 -1.24 -11.02 22.82
CA SER A 269 -2.26 -10.73 21.81
C SER A 269 -2.27 -9.27 21.33
N SER A 270 -1.44 -8.40 21.91
CA SER A 270 -1.36 -7.00 21.52
C SER A 270 -0.31 -6.80 20.44
N GLU A 271 -0.67 -6.11 19.37
CA GLU A 271 0.23 -5.82 18.25
C GLU A 271 0.28 -4.33 17.95
N ILE A 272 1.45 -3.90 17.50
CA ILE A 272 1.68 -2.56 16.98
C ILE A 272 2.20 -2.72 15.56
N TRP A 273 1.50 -2.12 14.60
CA TRP A 273 1.95 -2.01 13.23
C TRP A 273 2.25 -0.55 12.91
N ALA A 274 3.26 -0.32 12.08
CA ALA A 274 3.62 1.03 11.67
C ALA A 274 4.03 1.08 10.20
N ALA A 275 3.81 2.24 9.58
CA ALA A 275 4.29 2.57 8.25
C ALA A 275 4.69 4.04 8.19
N PRO A 276 5.87 4.40 7.64
CA PRO A 276 6.12 5.77 7.25
C PRO A 276 5.15 6.15 6.13
N LEU A 277 4.70 7.40 6.14
CA LEU A 277 3.87 8.01 5.11
C LEU A 277 4.59 9.24 4.55
N SER A 278 4.08 9.74 3.43
CA SER A 278 4.50 11.03 2.89
C SER A 278 4.39 12.17 3.91
N GLU A 279 5.20 13.22 3.71
CA GLU A 279 5.27 14.39 4.58
C GLU A 279 5.73 14.09 6.02
N TYR A 280 6.62 13.10 6.19
CA TYR A 280 7.18 12.67 7.48
C TYR A 280 6.13 12.21 8.49
N ARG A 281 4.94 11.84 8.02
CA ARG A 281 3.87 11.28 8.87
C ARG A 281 4.14 9.79 9.11
N THR A 282 3.51 9.23 10.14
CA THR A 282 3.58 7.80 10.45
C THR A 282 2.17 7.26 10.68
N ALA A 283 1.77 6.22 9.95
CA ALA A 283 0.59 5.44 10.30
C ALA A 283 0.93 4.46 11.42
N VAL A 284 0.05 4.33 12.41
CA VAL A 284 0.18 3.35 13.50
C VAL A 284 -1.16 2.62 13.66
N LEU A 285 -1.12 1.30 13.80
CA LEU A 285 -2.27 0.48 14.15
C LEU A 285 -1.97 -0.25 15.46
N LEU A 286 -2.80 -0.01 16.47
CA LEU A 286 -2.79 -0.75 17.73
C LEU A 286 -3.89 -1.81 17.64
N LEU A 287 -3.51 -3.07 17.64
CA LEU A 287 -4.43 -4.19 17.42
C LEU A 287 -4.48 -5.08 18.65
N ASN A 288 -5.68 -5.29 19.20
CA ASN A 288 -5.91 -6.29 20.22
C ASN A 288 -6.50 -7.56 19.58
N ARG A 289 -5.70 -8.62 19.48
CA ARG A 289 -6.13 -9.93 18.97
C ARG A 289 -6.86 -10.78 20.01
N HIS A 290 -7.01 -10.29 21.24
CA HIS A 290 -7.64 -11.05 22.30
C HIS A 290 -9.16 -11.05 22.11
N ALA A 291 -9.79 -12.22 22.31
CA ALA A 291 -11.21 -12.42 21.98
C ALA A 291 -12.20 -11.92 23.04
N LYS A 292 -11.73 -11.58 24.25
CA LYS A 292 -12.62 -11.30 25.40
C LYS A 292 -12.21 -10.11 26.24
N ASP A 293 -10.92 -10.00 26.50
CA ASP A 293 -10.35 -8.95 27.36
C ASP A 293 -9.81 -7.77 26.55
N GLU A 294 -10.08 -6.58 27.06
CA GLU A 294 -9.46 -5.33 26.62
C GLU A 294 -7.97 -5.34 26.98
N ALA A 295 -7.16 -4.63 26.18
CA ALA A 295 -5.74 -4.47 26.42
C ALA A 295 -5.32 -3.00 26.28
N THR A 296 -4.51 -2.51 27.22
CA THR A 296 -3.79 -1.24 27.06
C THR A 296 -2.56 -1.49 26.18
N ILE A 297 -2.56 -0.93 24.98
CA ILE A 297 -1.46 -1.09 24.01
C ILE A 297 -0.65 0.20 23.96
N THR A 298 0.68 0.11 24.11
CA THR A 298 1.59 1.26 24.11
C THR A 298 2.54 1.22 22.91
N ALA A 299 2.39 2.17 21.99
CA ALA A 299 3.36 2.37 20.92
C ALA A 299 4.48 3.31 21.40
N HIS A 300 5.71 2.83 21.39
CA HIS A 300 6.90 3.62 21.67
C HIS A 300 7.52 4.15 20.37
N TRP A 301 8.16 5.31 20.42
CA TRP A 301 8.68 6.01 19.22
C TRP A 301 9.78 5.22 18.52
N ASP A 302 10.61 4.53 19.31
CA ASP A 302 11.65 3.62 18.81
C ASP A 302 11.07 2.44 18.01
N ASP A 303 9.92 1.90 18.40
CA ASP A 303 9.23 0.84 17.65
C ASP A 303 8.69 1.33 16.30
N ILE A 304 8.11 2.54 16.28
CA ILE A 304 7.37 3.06 15.12
C ILE A 304 8.22 3.96 14.19
N GLY A 305 9.53 4.01 14.42
CA GLY A 305 10.47 4.74 13.57
C GLY A 305 10.43 6.26 13.73
N LEU A 306 10.00 6.77 14.89
CA LEU A 306 10.07 8.18 15.23
C LEU A 306 11.30 8.47 16.12
N PRO A 307 12.04 9.58 15.91
CA PRO A 307 13.12 9.96 16.81
C PRO A 307 12.61 10.29 18.22
N ALA A 308 13.35 9.87 19.25
CA ALA A 308 13.07 10.25 20.64
C ALA A 308 12.96 11.78 20.80
N GLY A 309 12.02 12.22 21.64
CA GLY A 309 11.71 13.62 21.89
C GLY A 309 10.86 14.29 20.80
N THR A 310 10.49 13.60 19.72
CA THR A 310 9.67 14.18 18.65
C THR A 310 8.22 14.38 19.12
N PRO A 311 7.73 15.62 19.25
CA PRO A 311 6.33 15.86 19.56
C PRO A 311 5.47 15.60 18.32
N VAL A 312 4.37 14.87 18.48
CA VAL A 312 3.43 14.62 17.39
C VAL A 312 2.01 15.01 17.77
N GLU A 313 1.25 15.39 16.76
CA GLU A 313 -0.20 15.39 16.80
C GLU A 313 -0.71 14.05 16.26
N ALA A 314 -1.70 13.45 16.93
CA ALA A 314 -2.26 12.17 16.55
C ALA A 314 -3.70 12.35 16.05
N ARG A 315 -3.98 11.84 14.85
CA ARG A 315 -5.30 11.79 14.22
C ARG A 315 -5.83 10.35 14.30
N ASP A 316 -6.95 10.14 14.99
CA ASP A 316 -7.67 8.86 15.01
C ASP A 316 -8.57 8.76 13.77
N LEU A 317 -8.29 7.77 12.93
CA LEU A 317 -8.88 7.65 11.60
C LEU A 317 -10.30 7.07 11.64
N TRP A 318 -10.65 6.35 12.72
CA TRP A 318 -11.98 5.74 12.87
C TRP A 318 -12.92 6.63 13.68
N LEU A 319 -12.38 7.40 14.62
CA LEU A 319 -13.15 8.45 15.31
C LEU A 319 -13.29 9.73 14.48
N HIS A 320 -12.50 9.87 13.42
CA HIS A 320 -12.38 11.12 12.67
C HIS A 320 -12.07 12.30 13.59
N GLU A 321 -11.18 12.09 14.57
CA GLU A 321 -10.82 13.10 15.58
C GLU A 321 -9.30 13.31 15.66
N THR A 322 -8.87 14.56 15.74
CA THR A 322 -7.50 14.89 16.15
C THR A 322 -7.50 14.94 17.67
N LEU A 323 -6.72 14.08 18.30
CA LEU A 323 -6.71 13.95 19.75
C LEU A 323 -6.19 15.24 20.40
N ASP A 324 -6.87 15.72 21.45
CA ASP A 324 -6.52 16.92 22.21
C ASP A 324 -5.33 16.68 23.16
N ALA A 325 -4.26 16.12 22.62
CA ALA A 325 -3.01 15.84 23.31
C ALA A 325 -1.85 15.89 22.30
N THR A 326 -0.72 16.43 22.75
CA THR A 326 0.56 16.24 22.05
C THR A 326 1.25 15.04 22.69
N PHE A 327 1.60 14.05 21.88
CA PHE A 327 2.31 12.86 22.33
C PHE A 327 3.80 13.02 22.07
N THR A 328 4.62 12.45 22.94
CA THR A 328 6.08 12.44 22.81
C THR A 328 6.60 11.15 23.42
N ASP A 329 7.55 10.51 22.74
CA ASP A 329 8.20 9.23 23.08
C ASP A 329 7.30 7.98 23.09
N LYS A 330 6.02 8.12 23.46
CA LYS A 330 5.04 7.02 23.44
C LYS A 330 3.60 7.52 23.43
N MET A 331 2.69 6.62 23.10
CA MET A 331 1.25 6.77 23.30
C MET A 331 0.62 5.44 23.72
N SER A 332 -0.36 5.49 24.63
CA SER A 332 -1.03 4.31 25.17
C SER A 332 -2.55 4.45 25.04
N PHE A 333 -3.23 3.40 24.61
CA PHE A 333 -4.68 3.38 24.47
C PHE A 333 -5.24 2.03 24.89
N ASP A 334 -6.42 2.05 25.49
CA ASP A 334 -7.21 0.85 25.75
C ASP A 334 -7.92 0.43 24.46
N VAL A 335 -7.72 -0.82 24.07
CA VAL A 335 -8.24 -1.40 22.82
C VAL A 335 -9.09 -2.61 23.16
N ALA A 336 -10.38 -2.51 22.82
CA ALA A 336 -11.37 -3.55 23.05
C ALA A 336 -11.01 -4.89 22.35
N PRO A 337 -11.60 -6.01 22.78
CA PRO A 337 -11.36 -7.33 22.17
C PRO A 337 -11.65 -7.33 20.68
N HIS A 338 -10.77 -7.96 19.89
CA HIS A 338 -10.87 -8.00 18.42
C HIS A 338 -11.15 -6.62 17.79
N SER A 339 -10.52 -5.59 18.34
CA SER A 339 -10.60 -4.21 17.86
C SER A 339 -9.21 -3.67 17.55
N CYS A 340 -9.20 -2.53 16.86
CA CYS A 340 -7.99 -1.76 16.67
C CYS A 340 -8.24 -0.26 16.85
N ARG A 341 -7.16 0.47 17.02
CA ARG A 341 -7.11 1.92 16.87
C ARG A 341 -6.09 2.26 15.80
N MET A 342 -6.52 2.96 14.76
CA MET A 342 -5.66 3.37 13.66
C MET A 342 -5.43 4.88 13.73
N LEU A 343 -4.15 5.27 13.75
CA LEU A 343 -3.71 6.65 13.95
C LEU A 343 -2.79 7.08 12.81
N VAL A 344 -2.85 8.36 12.47
CA VAL A 344 -1.77 9.03 11.72
C VAL A 344 -1.13 10.06 12.64
N LEU A 345 0.18 9.91 12.81
CA LEU A 345 1.02 10.81 13.59
C LEU A 345 1.68 11.82 12.67
N LYS A 346 1.55 13.10 13.00
CA LYS A 346 2.21 14.20 12.30
C LYS A 346 3.19 14.88 13.26
N PRO A 347 4.51 14.85 12.97
CA PRO A 347 5.49 15.60 13.74
C PRO A 347 5.14 17.09 13.76
N ARG A 348 5.18 17.70 14.95
CA ARG A 348 5.08 19.15 15.08
C ARG A 348 6.45 19.74 14.79
N ILE A 349 6.54 20.57 13.75
CA ILE A 349 7.76 21.35 13.51
C ILE A 349 7.84 22.39 14.63
N GLN A 350 8.78 22.23 15.55
CA GLN A 350 9.17 23.31 16.45
C GLN A 350 9.92 24.34 15.60
N ILE A 351 9.23 25.41 15.22
CA ILE A 351 9.93 26.62 14.74
C ILE A 351 10.60 27.20 15.98
N GLN A 352 11.92 27.05 16.08
CA GLN A 352 12.73 27.72 17.09
C GLN A 352 12.81 29.22 16.83
#